data_AF-A0A653ZXD6-F1
#
_entry.id   AF-A0A653ZXD6-F1
#
_cell.length_a   1.000
_cell.length_b   1.000
_cell.length_c   1.000
_cell.angle_alpha   90.00
_cell.angle_beta   90.00
_cell.angle_gamma   90.00
#
_symmetry.space_group_name_H-M   'P 1'
#
loop_
_entity.id
_entity.type
_entity.pdbx_description
1 polymer ?
#
loop_
_entity_poly.entity_id
_entity_poly.type
_entity_poly.pdbx_seq_one_letter_code
_entity_poly.pdbx_strand_id
1 'polypeptide(L)'
;MRRSVCGEPLHQPMAGPPPPVGEELLGLPPRTPRPYSRADMERLDGNTPIPDHLAGAIVALGNFDGFHAGHQAVAGRAIDRARAENRPAVIATFDPHPMRHFRSDTPPFRLTTLDQRQRLFAQAGADAMLVFAFDGDLASLPARAFAEHRLVERLRIGGVVTGADFTFGKGRDGDVDVLAALGREMGFGAQTVAPVDDGAGTISSSRIRDFLTAGEPREAAALLTRPFAVQAVVEHGAQLGRKLGYPTANMRLGAYLRPRYGIYAVRGRLPDGRALNGVANLGIRPTIAGQAEELLEPYFFDFSGDLYGQKIEVELIDFLRPEAKFDDLDALKVQMAKDCDTARAALKEG
;
A
#
# COMPACT_ATOMS: atom_id res chain seq x y z
N MET A 1 84.80 12.82 -10.70
CA MET A 1 85.23 11.40 -10.59
C MET A 1 84.32 10.73 -9.57
N ARG A 2 83.32 9.94 -10.01
CA ARG A 2 83.26 8.46 -9.89
C ARG A 2 83.51 8.00 -8.43
N ARG A 3 82.60 7.35 -7.69
CA ARG A 3 81.69 6.25 -8.05
C ARG A 3 80.44 6.22 -7.16
N SER A 4 79.32 5.89 -7.80
CA SER A 4 78.06 5.44 -7.21
C SER A 4 78.17 3.95 -6.84
N VAL A 5 77.66 3.55 -5.68
CA VAL A 5 77.36 2.16 -5.32
C VAL A 5 75.89 2.15 -4.90
N CYS A 6 75.01 1.80 -5.83
CA CYS A 6 73.62 1.44 -5.57
C CYS A 6 73.58 -0.08 -5.37
N GLY A 7 73.25 -0.52 -4.15
CA GLY A 7 72.88 -1.90 -3.83
C GLY A 7 71.36 -2.01 -3.71
N GLU A 8 70.80 -2.80 -4.63
CA GLU A 8 69.52 -3.52 -4.70
C GLU A 8 68.32 -3.16 -3.78
N PRO A 9 67.13 -2.92 -4.35
CA PRO A 9 65.86 -2.94 -3.61
C PRO A 9 65.29 -4.36 -3.48
N LEU A 10 64.78 -4.65 -2.27
CA LEU A 10 64.07 -5.87 -1.89
C LEU A 10 62.90 -6.18 -2.83
N HIS A 11 62.89 -7.40 -3.36
CA HIS A 11 61.81 -7.98 -4.16
C HIS A 11 60.57 -8.18 -3.29
N GLN A 12 59.55 -7.34 -3.47
CA GLN A 12 58.19 -7.61 -2.96
C GLN A 12 57.53 -8.65 -3.87
N PRO A 13 56.90 -9.71 -3.34
CA PRO A 13 56.15 -10.64 -4.16
C PRO A 13 54.89 -9.96 -4.69
N MET A 14 54.75 -9.95 -6.02
CA MET A 14 53.55 -9.52 -6.73
C MET A 14 52.36 -10.39 -6.29
N ALA A 15 51.33 -9.74 -5.75
CA ALA A 15 50.06 -10.39 -5.46
C ALA A 15 49.48 -10.93 -6.78
N GLY A 16 49.21 -12.24 -6.82
CA GLY A 16 48.56 -12.88 -7.96
C GLY A 16 47.15 -12.31 -8.20
N PRO A 17 46.61 -12.45 -9.42
CA PRO A 17 45.27 -11.98 -9.73
C PRO A 17 44.23 -12.66 -8.83
N PRO A 18 43.16 -11.96 -8.43
CA PRO A 18 42.11 -12.56 -7.62
C PRO A 18 41.47 -13.74 -8.37
N PRO A 19 41.00 -14.77 -7.66
CA PRO A 19 40.34 -15.92 -8.28
C PRO A 19 39.06 -15.47 -9.01
N PRO A 20 38.65 -16.18 -10.08
CA PRO A 20 37.41 -15.87 -10.77
C PRO A 20 36.24 -16.07 -9.80
N VAL A 21 35.36 -15.05 -9.73
CA VAL A 21 34.12 -15.11 -8.98
C VAL A 21 33.19 -16.07 -9.73
N GLY A 22 33.08 -17.29 -9.22
CA GLY A 22 32.13 -18.28 -9.74
C GLY A 22 30.70 -17.85 -9.45
N GLU A 23 29.85 -17.93 -10.48
CA GLU A 23 28.39 -17.94 -10.34
C GLU A 23 27.97 -19.14 -9.49
N GLU A 24 27.75 -18.94 -8.20
CA GLU A 24 27.09 -19.95 -7.38
C GLU A 24 26.24 -19.26 -6.29
N LEU A 25 25.07 -18.77 -6.70
CA LEU A 25 23.98 -18.41 -5.80
C LEU A 25 22.69 -18.33 -6.61
N LEU A 26 21.94 -19.44 -6.65
CA LEU A 26 20.47 -19.52 -6.69
C LEU A 26 20.02 -20.98 -6.88
N GLY A 27 20.19 -21.77 -5.83
CA GLY A 27 19.62 -23.11 -5.72
C GLY A 27 18.64 -23.18 -4.56
N LEU A 28 17.57 -22.39 -4.58
CA LEU A 28 16.45 -22.61 -3.65
C LEU A 28 15.73 -23.90 -4.08
N PRO A 29 15.46 -24.85 -3.17
CA PRO A 29 14.70 -26.04 -3.51
C PRO A 29 13.29 -25.67 -4.02
N PRO A 30 12.70 -26.48 -4.92
CA PRO A 30 11.38 -26.21 -5.46
C PRO A 30 10.34 -26.11 -4.34
N ARG A 31 9.57 -25.02 -4.38
CA ARG A 31 8.53 -24.66 -3.41
C ARG A 31 7.45 -25.75 -3.41
N THR A 32 7.23 -26.40 -2.28
CA THR A 32 5.96 -27.11 -2.05
C THR A 32 4.86 -26.08 -1.87
N PRO A 33 3.85 -25.99 -2.75
CA PRO A 33 2.71 -25.11 -2.52
C PRO A 33 1.97 -25.57 -1.25
N ARG A 34 1.81 -24.67 -0.28
CA ARG A 34 0.85 -24.88 0.81
C ARG A 34 -0.56 -24.89 0.19
N PRO A 35 -1.51 -25.68 0.71
CA PRO A 35 -2.78 -26.01 0.04
C PRO A 35 -3.77 -24.84 -0.10
N TYR A 36 -3.42 -23.62 0.33
CA TYR A 36 -4.28 -22.45 0.17
C TYR A 36 -3.90 -21.68 -1.09
N SER A 37 -4.84 -21.61 -2.03
CA SER A 37 -4.90 -20.58 -3.06
C SER A 37 -4.65 -19.21 -2.41
N ARG A 38 -3.57 -18.53 -2.77
CA ARG A 38 -3.19 -17.21 -2.23
C ARG A 38 -4.23 -16.10 -2.52
N ALA A 39 -5.29 -16.39 -3.27
CA ALA A 39 -6.40 -15.47 -3.50
C ALA A 39 -7.35 -15.33 -2.29
N ASP A 40 -7.36 -16.32 -1.38
CA ASP A 40 -8.30 -16.39 -0.25
C ASP A 40 -7.55 -16.40 1.09
N MET A 41 -6.63 -15.45 1.29
CA MET A 41 -5.97 -15.27 2.59
C MET A 41 -7.01 -15.00 3.69
N GLU A 42 -6.91 -15.67 4.83
CA GLU A 42 -7.86 -15.51 5.93
C GLU A 42 -7.85 -14.07 6.48
N ARG A 43 -9.03 -13.51 6.74
CA ARG A 43 -9.21 -12.22 7.43
C ARG A 43 -9.86 -12.46 8.79
N LEU A 44 -9.08 -12.26 9.85
CA LEU A 44 -9.46 -12.49 11.23
C LEU A 44 -9.97 -11.22 11.90
N ASP A 45 -10.91 -11.41 12.83
CA ASP A 45 -11.33 -10.37 13.79
C ASP A 45 -10.45 -10.43 15.04
N GLY A 46 -9.76 -9.34 15.35
CA GLY A 46 -8.87 -9.19 16.51
C GLY A 46 -9.60 -9.24 17.87
N ASN A 47 -10.93 -9.27 17.89
CA ASN A 47 -11.72 -9.51 19.10
C ASN A 47 -11.98 -10.99 19.39
N THR A 48 -11.69 -11.88 18.43
CA THR A 48 -11.86 -13.32 18.59
C THR A 48 -10.52 -14.01 18.89
N PRO A 49 -10.51 -15.15 19.60
CA PRO A 49 -9.30 -15.94 19.76
C PRO A 49 -8.73 -16.36 18.40
N ILE A 50 -7.40 -16.34 18.28
CA ILE A 50 -6.76 -16.76 17.02
C ILE A 50 -7.00 -18.27 16.78
N PRO A 51 -7.26 -18.70 15.53
CA PRO A 51 -7.33 -20.12 15.20
C PRO A 51 -6.06 -20.89 15.58
N ASP A 52 -6.19 -22.17 15.95
CA ASP A 52 -5.06 -22.97 16.43
C ASP A 52 -3.93 -23.13 15.42
N HIS A 53 -4.26 -23.19 14.12
CA HIS A 53 -3.27 -23.29 13.06
C HIS A 53 -2.42 -22.02 12.89
N LEU A 54 -2.82 -20.91 13.52
CA LEU A 54 -2.10 -19.63 13.55
C LEU A 54 -1.51 -19.31 14.93
N ALA A 55 -1.67 -20.18 15.92
CA ALA A 55 -1.09 -19.98 17.25
C ALA A 55 0.44 -19.88 17.19
N GLY A 56 1.02 -18.99 18.00
CA GLY A 56 2.45 -18.72 17.97
C GLY A 56 2.91 -17.88 16.78
N ALA A 57 1.99 -17.23 16.06
CA ALA A 57 2.36 -16.39 14.91
C ALA A 57 3.41 -15.32 15.26
N ILE A 58 4.19 -14.95 14.25
CA ILE A 58 4.94 -13.69 14.23
C ILE A 58 4.06 -12.65 13.56
N VAL A 59 3.75 -11.60 14.31
CA VAL A 59 2.79 -10.57 13.91
C VAL A 59 3.51 -9.30 13.46
N ALA A 60 3.33 -8.87 12.22
CA ALA A 60 3.61 -7.49 11.84
C ALA A 60 2.45 -6.61 12.32
N LEU A 61 2.71 -5.61 13.16
CA LEU A 61 1.65 -4.79 13.78
C LEU A 61 1.77 -3.32 13.36
N GLY A 62 0.69 -2.76 12.79
CA GLY A 62 0.66 -1.37 12.35
C GLY A 62 -0.59 -0.96 11.56
N ASN A 63 -0.73 0.33 11.24
CA ASN A 63 -1.87 0.83 10.48
C ASN A 63 -1.86 0.37 9.01
N PHE A 64 -0.68 0.18 8.41
CA PHE A 64 -0.50 -0.38 7.08
C PHE A 64 -1.35 0.25 5.96
N ASP A 65 -1.84 1.48 6.14
CA ASP A 65 -2.60 2.20 5.10
C ASP A 65 -1.68 2.50 3.92
N GLY A 66 -2.13 2.17 2.71
CA GLY A 66 -1.31 2.28 1.50
C GLY A 66 -0.29 1.15 1.33
N PHE A 67 0.09 0.44 2.39
CA PHE A 67 1.10 -0.64 2.37
C PHE A 67 2.33 -0.28 1.50
N HIS A 68 2.93 0.89 1.77
CA HIS A 68 4.10 1.44 1.07
C HIS A 68 5.39 0.70 1.41
N ALA A 69 6.52 1.07 0.78
CA ALA A 69 7.80 0.40 0.98
C ALA A 69 8.22 0.27 2.46
N GLY A 70 8.03 1.31 3.27
CA GLY A 70 8.24 1.23 4.73
C GLY A 70 7.39 0.16 5.44
N HIS A 71 6.10 0.08 5.12
CA HIS A 71 5.21 -0.97 5.62
C HIS A 71 5.61 -2.37 5.13
N GLN A 72 6.03 -2.49 3.87
CA GLN A 72 6.50 -3.73 3.27
C GLN A 72 7.78 -4.22 3.96
N ALA A 73 8.66 -3.34 4.42
CA ALA A 73 9.84 -3.72 5.20
C ALA A 73 9.49 -4.32 6.58
N VAL A 74 8.53 -3.72 7.30
CA VAL A 74 8.03 -4.26 8.57
C VAL A 74 7.38 -5.64 8.37
N ALA A 75 6.49 -5.76 7.38
CA ALA A 75 5.81 -7.00 7.05
C ALA A 75 6.79 -8.09 6.58
N GLY A 76 7.73 -7.74 5.69
CA GLY A 76 8.76 -8.62 5.18
C GLY A 76 9.62 -9.19 6.31
N ARG A 77 10.04 -8.35 7.26
CA ARG A 77 10.80 -8.82 8.43
C ARG A 77 10.02 -9.81 9.28
N ALA A 78 8.72 -9.57 9.52
CA ALA A 78 7.88 -10.50 10.26
C ALA A 78 7.73 -11.84 9.52
N ILE A 79 7.51 -11.80 8.21
CA ILE A 79 7.37 -12.98 7.36
C ILE A 79 8.68 -13.80 7.32
N ASP A 80 9.83 -13.14 7.17
CA ASP A 80 11.13 -13.81 7.16
C ASP A 80 11.43 -14.47 8.50
N ARG A 81 11.13 -13.78 9.61
CA ARG A 81 11.27 -14.33 10.96
C ARG A 81 10.33 -15.52 11.19
N ALA A 82 9.07 -15.41 10.78
CA ALA A 82 8.10 -16.50 10.87
C ALA A 82 8.61 -17.75 10.15
N ARG A 83 9.15 -17.60 8.94
CA ARG A 83 9.75 -18.70 8.18
C ARG A 83 10.96 -19.31 8.90
N ALA A 84 11.87 -18.48 9.40
CA ALA A 84 13.05 -18.96 10.13
C ALA A 84 12.69 -19.74 11.40
N GLU A 85 11.59 -19.37 12.07
CA GLU A 85 11.11 -20.03 13.28
C GLU A 85 10.05 -21.13 13.02
N ASN A 86 9.76 -21.46 11.75
CA ASN A 86 8.68 -22.38 11.36
C ASN A 86 7.32 -22.05 11.98
N ARG A 87 6.96 -20.77 11.96
CA ARG A 87 5.74 -20.21 12.53
C ARG A 87 4.87 -19.52 11.47
N PRO A 88 3.57 -19.33 11.74
CA PRO A 88 2.71 -18.53 10.88
C PRO A 88 3.10 -17.06 10.86
N ALA A 89 2.92 -16.38 9.73
CA ALA A 89 3.10 -14.95 9.58
C ALA A 89 1.73 -14.26 9.48
N VAL A 90 1.44 -13.34 10.41
CA VAL A 90 0.19 -12.58 10.42
C VAL A 90 0.49 -11.09 10.30
N ILE A 91 -0.26 -10.38 9.46
CA ILE A 91 -0.20 -8.91 9.42
C ILE A 91 -1.44 -8.36 10.13
N ALA A 92 -1.24 -7.75 11.28
CA ALA A 92 -2.28 -7.16 12.10
C ALA A 92 -2.40 -5.65 11.86
N THR A 93 -3.64 -5.20 11.67
CA THR A 93 -3.94 -3.81 11.40
C THR A 93 -5.22 -3.34 12.08
N PHE A 94 -5.57 -2.08 11.89
CA PHE A 94 -6.70 -1.43 12.55
C PHE A 94 -7.74 -0.95 11.54
N ASP A 95 -9.02 -1.15 11.89
CA ASP A 95 -10.16 -0.56 11.18
C ASP A 95 -11.31 -0.26 12.17
N PRO A 96 -11.93 0.94 12.15
CA PRO A 96 -11.54 2.11 11.37
C PRO A 96 -10.13 2.59 11.72
N HIS A 97 -9.52 3.39 10.84
CA HIS A 97 -8.19 3.94 11.10
C HIS A 97 -8.18 4.70 12.45
N PRO A 98 -7.23 4.46 13.38
CA PRO A 98 -7.27 4.99 14.75
C PRO A 98 -7.47 6.52 14.83
N MET A 99 -6.86 7.26 13.90
CA MET A 99 -7.05 8.71 13.78
C MET A 99 -8.52 9.14 13.66
N ARG A 100 -9.40 8.36 13.00
CA ARG A 100 -10.84 8.67 12.91
C ARG A 100 -11.58 8.57 14.23
N HIS A 101 -11.12 7.72 15.16
CA HIS A 101 -11.70 7.64 16.49
C HIS A 101 -11.45 8.93 17.28
N PHE A 102 -10.23 9.47 17.20
CA PHE A 102 -9.86 10.70 17.91
C PHE A 102 -10.27 11.98 17.20
N ARG A 103 -10.54 11.93 15.89
CA ARG A 103 -10.91 13.07 15.05
C ARG A 103 -11.98 12.66 14.06
N SER A 104 -13.23 12.62 14.52
CA SER A 104 -14.39 12.13 13.76
C SER A 104 -14.72 12.98 12.51
N ASP A 105 -14.31 14.26 12.52
CA ASP A 105 -14.46 15.24 11.45
C ASP A 105 -13.35 15.20 10.39
N THR A 106 -12.36 14.30 10.53
CA THR A 106 -11.24 14.22 9.58
C THR A 106 -11.72 13.94 8.16
N PRO A 107 -11.35 14.77 7.15
CA PRO A 107 -11.63 14.51 5.75
C PRO A 107 -11.12 13.13 5.33
N PRO A 108 -11.81 12.37 4.47
CA PRO A 108 -11.32 11.04 4.16
C PRO A 108 -9.95 11.03 3.47
N PHE A 109 -9.10 10.11 3.92
CA PHE A 109 -7.66 10.12 3.72
C PHE A 109 -7.07 8.73 3.42
N ARG A 110 -7.92 7.70 3.31
CA ARG A 110 -7.45 6.32 3.15
C ARG A 110 -6.70 6.19 1.83
N LEU A 111 -5.57 5.49 1.86
CA LEU A 111 -4.84 5.10 0.66
C LEU A 111 -5.31 3.74 0.13
N THR A 112 -5.90 2.91 0.99
CA THR A 112 -6.39 1.57 0.63
C THR A 112 -7.66 1.17 1.40
N THR A 113 -8.48 0.30 0.80
CA THR A 113 -9.53 -0.44 1.52
C THR A 113 -8.95 -1.65 2.27
N LEU A 114 -9.75 -2.27 3.14
CA LEU A 114 -9.40 -3.57 3.74
C LEU A 114 -9.20 -4.66 2.68
N ASP A 115 -10.05 -4.69 1.65
CA ASP A 115 -9.95 -5.66 0.55
C ASP A 115 -8.64 -5.50 -0.22
N GLN A 116 -8.20 -4.26 -0.46
CA GLN A 116 -6.89 -3.99 -1.06
C GLN A 116 -5.75 -4.42 -0.14
N ARG A 117 -5.80 -4.08 1.16
CA ARG A 117 -4.77 -4.51 2.13
C ARG A 117 -4.66 -6.02 2.21
N GLN A 118 -5.78 -6.75 2.25
CA GLN A 118 -5.78 -8.21 2.26
C GLN A 118 -5.06 -8.78 1.03
N ARG A 119 -5.36 -8.28 -0.18
CA ARG A 119 -4.65 -8.71 -1.40
C ARG A 119 -3.15 -8.41 -1.33
N LEU A 120 -2.78 -7.23 -0.84
CA LEU A 120 -1.37 -6.80 -0.74
C LEU A 120 -0.59 -7.62 0.29
N PHE A 121 -1.20 -7.93 1.43
CA PHE A 121 -0.61 -8.77 2.48
C PHE A 121 -0.43 -10.22 2.00
N ALA A 122 -1.42 -10.76 1.28
CA ALA A 122 -1.34 -12.09 0.67
C ALA A 122 -0.21 -12.15 -0.38
N GLN A 123 -0.07 -11.11 -1.20
CA GLN A 123 1.03 -10.98 -2.18
C GLN A 123 2.40 -10.91 -1.50
N ALA A 124 2.51 -10.21 -0.37
CA ALA A 124 3.74 -10.16 0.44
C ALA A 124 4.09 -11.53 1.06
N GLY A 125 3.09 -12.42 1.23
CA GLY A 125 3.26 -13.78 1.71
C GLY A 125 2.91 -13.98 3.17
N ALA A 126 2.00 -13.17 3.72
CA ALA A 126 1.36 -13.46 5.01
C ALA A 126 0.42 -14.67 4.89
N ASP A 127 0.29 -15.43 5.99
CA ASP A 127 -0.66 -16.54 6.10
C ASP A 127 -2.08 -16.02 6.42
N ALA A 128 -2.19 -14.93 7.18
CA ALA A 128 -3.46 -14.27 7.48
C ALA A 128 -3.33 -12.75 7.70
N MET A 129 -4.45 -12.05 7.55
CA MET A 129 -4.64 -10.66 8.00
C MET A 129 -5.48 -10.65 9.26
N LEU A 130 -5.07 -9.87 10.25
CA LEU A 130 -5.85 -9.64 11.46
C LEU A 130 -6.29 -8.18 11.54
N VAL A 131 -7.57 -7.94 11.83
CA VAL A 131 -8.13 -6.59 11.95
C VAL A 131 -8.61 -6.36 13.37
N PHE A 132 -7.93 -5.47 14.08
CA PHE A 132 -8.44 -4.92 15.32
C PHE A 132 -9.50 -3.86 15.03
N ALA A 133 -10.71 -4.08 15.55
CA ALA A 133 -11.71 -3.03 15.62
C ALA A 133 -11.18 -1.91 16.52
N PHE A 134 -10.91 -0.73 15.95
CA PHE A 134 -10.46 0.41 16.76
C PHE A 134 -11.67 1.19 17.29
N ASP A 135 -12.13 0.77 18.46
CA ASP A 135 -13.26 1.34 19.19
C ASP A 135 -12.80 1.98 20.53
N GLY A 136 -13.77 2.42 21.34
CA GLY A 136 -13.49 3.01 22.66
C GLY A 136 -12.85 2.03 23.64
N ASP A 137 -13.15 0.73 23.52
CA ASP A 137 -12.58 -0.31 24.38
C ASP A 137 -11.09 -0.49 24.07
N LEU A 138 -10.72 -0.56 22.78
CA LEU A 138 -9.32 -0.64 22.39
C LEU A 138 -8.57 0.67 22.68
N ALA A 139 -9.19 1.82 22.42
CA ALA A 139 -8.57 3.13 22.65
C ALA A 139 -8.31 3.43 24.14
N SER A 140 -9.09 2.83 25.05
CA SER A 140 -8.96 3.01 26.50
C SER A 140 -8.08 1.95 27.17
N LEU A 141 -7.60 0.95 26.43
CA LEU A 141 -6.81 -0.16 26.96
C LEU A 141 -5.36 0.28 27.21
N PRO A 142 -4.83 0.19 28.45
CA PRO A 142 -3.41 0.48 28.72
C PRO A 142 -2.47 -0.45 27.96
N ALA A 143 -1.24 -0.01 27.68
CA ALA A 143 -0.25 -0.79 26.93
C ALA A 143 -0.03 -2.22 27.48
N ARG A 144 0.13 -2.37 28.80
CA ARG A 144 0.26 -3.70 29.44
C ARG A 144 -0.95 -4.59 29.18
N ALA A 145 -2.16 -4.07 29.38
CA ALA A 145 -3.39 -4.82 29.18
C ALA A 145 -3.62 -5.18 27.70
N PHE A 146 -3.14 -4.35 26.77
CA PHE A 146 -3.11 -4.69 25.35
C PHE A 146 -2.17 -5.88 25.09
N ALA A 147 -0.95 -5.85 25.61
CA ALA A 147 0.00 -6.96 25.44
C ALA A 147 -0.52 -8.26 26.05
N GLU A 148 -1.05 -8.21 27.28
CA GLU A 148 -1.57 -9.38 27.99
C GLU A 148 -2.84 -9.93 27.32
N HIS A 149 -3.90 -9.13 27.23
CA HIS A 149 -5.20 -9.63 26.80
C HIS A 149 -5.33 -9.79 25.29
N ARG A 150 -4.67 -8.94 24.49
CA ARG A 150 -4.75 -9.03 23.03
C ARG A 150 -3.63 -9.92 22.49
N LEU A 151 -2.37 -9.59 22.75
CA LEU A 151 -1.26 -10.30 22.11
C LEU A 151 -1.03 -11.71 22.67
N VAL A 152 -1.06 -11.87 24.00
CA VAL A 152 -0.73 -13.15 24.66
C VAL A 152 -1.95 -14.05 24.78
N GLU A 153 -3.00 -13.61 25.48
CA GLU A 153 -4.16 -14.46 25.78
C GLU A 153 -4.98 -14.82 24.53
N ARG A 154 -5.34 -13.80 23.72
CA ARG A 154 -6.20 -14.01 22.54
C ARG A 154 -5.41 -14.45 21.31
N LEU A 155 -4.31 -13.77 21.01
CA LEU A 155 -3.54 -14.02 19.79
C LEU A 155 -2.42 -15.03 19.96
N ARG A 156 -2.06 -15.41 21.19
CA ARG A 156 -1.03 -16.41 21.49
C ARG A 156 0.22 -16.20 20.63
N ILE A 157 0.62 -14.95 20.40
CA ILE A 157 1.77 -14.65 19.54
C ILE A 157 3.02 -15.20 20.20
N GLY A 158 4.07 -15.51 19.42
CA GLY A 158 5.41 -15.56 20.03
C GLY A 158 6.38 -14.55 19.45
N GLY A 159 5.92 -13.68 18.54
CA GLY A 159 6.68 -12.50 18.23
C GLY A 159 5.85 -11.40 17.59
N VAL A 160 6.34 -10.18 17.72
CA VAL A 160 5.77 -8.99 17.11
C VAL A 160 6.88 -8.18 16.43
N VAL A 161 6.56 -7.63 15.26
CA VAL A 161 7.44 -6.73 14.50
C VAL A 161 6.69 -5.44 14.21
N THR A 162 7.32 -4.31 14.55
CA THR A 162 6.73 -2.96 14.36
C THR A 162 7.70 -2.02 13.67
N GLY A 163 7.20 -0.88 13.20
CA GLY A 163 8.04 0.27 12.85
C GLY A 163 8.55 1.00 14.09
N ALA A 164 9.61 1.80 13.93
CA ALA A 164 10.22 2.58 15.00
C ALA A 164 9.30 3.67 15.60
N ASP A 165 8.30 4.13 14.84
CA ASP A 165 7.31 5.13 15.26
C ASP A 165 6.05 4.51 15.89
N PHE A 166 6.05 3.19 16.12
CA PHE A 166 4.91 2.50 16.68
C PHE A 166 4.64 2.90 18.13
N THR A 167 3.39 3.30 18.39
CA THR A 167 2.87 3.59 19.72
C THR A 167 1.55 2.88 19.90
N PHE A 168 1.25 2.48 21.14
CA PHE A 168 0.05 1.72 21.48
C PHE A 168 -0.39 2.01 22.91
N GLY A 169 -1.56 1.48 23.27
CA GLY A 169 -2.15 1.68 24.58
C GLY A 169 -2.78 3.07 24.79
N LYS A 170 -3.47 3.21 25.92
CA LYS A 170 -4.27 4.39 26.27
C LYS A 170 -3.38 5.63 26.31
N GLY A 171 -3.70 6.61 25.46
CA GLY A 171 -2.93 7.85 25.40
C GLY A 171 -1.50 7.67 24.88
N ARG A 172 -1.22 6.58 24.15
CA ARG A 172 0.12 6.21 23.68
C ARG A 172 1.09 5.98 24.84
N ASP A 173 0.63 5.30 25.90
CA ASP A 173 1.44 4.94 27.07
C ASP A 173 2.43 3.79 26.82
N GLY A 174 2.40 3.19 25.63
CA GLY A 174 3.38 2.22 25.15
C GLY A 174 4.06 2.64 23.84
N ASP A 175 5.33 2.33 23.74
CA ASP A 175 6.19 2.45 22.56
C ASP A 175 6.95 1.14 22.30
N VAL A 176 7.90 1.15 21.36
CA VAL A 176 8.69 -0.04 21.02
C VAL A 176 9.52 -0.59 22.19
N ASP A 177 9.98 0.26 23.11
CA ASP A 177 10.78 -0.15 24.26
C ASP A 177 9.90 -0.80 25.33
N VAL A 178 8.73 -0.22 25.59
CA VAL A 178 7.69 -0.80 26.45
C VAL A 178 7.24 -2.16 25.90
N LEU A 179 7.00 -2.27 24.58
CA LEU A 179 6.61 -3.53 23.95
C LEU A 179 7.71 -4.60 24.10
N ALA A 180 8.97 -4.22 23.94
CA ALA A 180 10.10 -5.13 24.13
C ALA A 180 10.27 -5.58 25.59
N ALA A 181 10.04 -4.69 26.56
CA ALA A 181 10.05 -5.03 27.98
C ALA A 181 8.92 -6.01 28.34
N LEU A 182 7.70 -5.71 27.92
CA LEU A 182 6.54 -6.60 28.11
C LEU A 182 6.75 -7.94 27.41
N GLY A 183 7.34 -7.95 26.22
CA GLY A 183 7.67 -9.19 25.50
C GLY A 183 8.60 -10.12 26.28
N ARG A 184 9.65 -9.57 26.90
CA ARG A 184 10.57 -10.35 27.75
C ARG A 184 9.87 -10.94 28.97
N GLU A 185 8.94 -10.21 29.56
CA GLU A 185 8.17 -10.67 30.72
C GLU A 185 7.12 -11.72 30.36
N MET A 186 6.42 -11.51 29.24
CA MET A 186 5.25 -12.30 28.84
C MET A 186 5.57 -13.43 27.86
N GLY A 187 6.84 -13.60 27.46
CA GLY A 187 7.29 -14.73 26.65
C GLY A 187 7.10 -14.58 25.13
N PHE A 188 7.12 -13.36 24.60
CA PHE A 188 7.13 -13.11 23.15
C PHE A 188 8.29 -12.21 22.71
N GLY A 189 8.85 -12.45 21.52
CA GLY A 189 9.95 -11.62 21.00
C GLY A 189 9.44 -10.37 20.29
N ALA A 190 9.85 -9.18 20.71
CA ALA A 190 9.58 -7.93 19.99
C ALA A 190 10.78 -7.52 19.12
N GLN A 191 10.51 -7.04 17.91
CA GLN A 191 11.52 -6.50 17.01
C GLN A 191 11.04 -5.21 16.36
N THR A 192 11.93 -4.23 16.27
CA THR A 192 11.69 -2.95 15.61
C THR A 192 12.42 -2.88 14.28
N VAL A 193 11.75 -2.37 13.25
CA VAL A 193 12.34 -2.10 11.94
C VAL A 193 12.56 -0.60 11.78
N ALA A 194 13.77 -0.24 11.36
CA ALA A 194 14.13 1.15 11.10
C ALA A 194 13.30 1.71 9.92
N PRO A 195 13.03 3.03 9.90
CA PRO A 195 12.34 3.65 8.77
C PRO A 195 13.09 3.43 7.45
N VAL A 196 12.34 3.29 6.36
CA VAL A 196 12.88 3.21 5.00
C VAL A 196 12.96 4.63 4.42
N ASP A 197 14.08 4.95 3.79
CA ASP A 197 14.37 6.25 3.18
C ASP A 197 14.62 6.10 1.67
N ASP A 198 14.17 7.07 0.87
CA ASP A 198 14.36 7.10 -0.59
C ASP A 198 15.44 8.10 -1.03
N GLY A 199 16.24 8.61 -0.11
CA GLY A 199 17.23 9.67 -0.31
C GLY A 199 16.67 11.08 -0.14
N ALA A 200 15.36 11.27 -0.32
CA ALA A 200 14.66 12.54 -0.10
C ALA A 200 13.95 12.60 1.27
N GLY A 201 13.88 11.47 1.97
CA GLY A 201 13.41 11.38 3.35
C GLY A 201 12.66 10.09 3.63
N THR A 202 12.13 9.98 4.85
CA THR A 202 11.40 8.78 5.28
C THR A 202 10.13 8.57 4.44
N ILE A 203 9.95 7.34 3.96
CA ILE A 203 8.76 6.91 3.23
C ILE A 203 7.60 6.75 4.23
N SER A 204 6.55 7.55 4.06
CA SER A 204 5.39 7.54 4.97
C SER A 204 4.06 7.73 4.22
N SER A 205 2.98 7.31 4.87
CA SER A 205 1.62 7.53 4.35
C SER A 205 1.28 9.03 4.19
N SER A 206 1.83 9.90 5.03
CA SER A 206 1.62 11.36 4.91
C SER A 206 2.25 11.90 3.62
N ARG A 207 3.51 11.57 3.35
CA ARG A 207 4.22 12.01 2.15
C ARG A 207 3.55 11.51 0.85
N ILE A 208 3.00 10.30 0.88
CA ILE A 208 2.20 9.75 -0.24
C ILE A 208 0.91 10.56 -0.44
N ARG A 209 0.21 10.93 0.64
CA ARG A 209 -0.98 11.77 0.55
C ARG A 209 -0.64 13.15 -0.02
N ASP A 210 0.48 13.74 0.41
CA ASP A 210 0.96 15.02 -0.10
C ASP A 210 1.18 14.98 -1.62
N PHE A 211 1.92 13.98 -2.12
CA PHE A 211 2.11 13.77 -3.56
C PHE A 211 0.79 13.63 -4.33
N LEU A 212 -0.14 12.81 -3.84
CA LEU A 212 -1.44 12.65 -4.49
C LEU A 212 -2.26 13.95 -4.51
N THR A 213 -2.22 14.73 -3.43
CA THR A 213 -2.91 16.03 -3.37
C THR A 213 -2.25 17.11 -4.23
N ALA A 214 -0.94 17.00 -4.50
CA ALA A 214 -0.21 17.87 -5.43
C ALA A 214 -0.47 17.53 -6.91
N GLY A 215 -1.04 16.34 -7.18
CA GLY A 215 -1.22 15.82 -8.54
C GLY A 215 0.04 15.12 -9.07
N GLU A 216 0.78 14.46 -8.18
CA GLU A 216 2.04 13.76 -8.49
C GLU A 216 1.88 12.24 -8.27
N PRO A 217 1.00 11.55 -9.03
CA PRO A 217 0.71 10.13 -8.79
C PRO A 217 1.90 9.21 -9.06
N ARG A 218 2.85 9.59 -9.92
CA ARG A 218 4.08 8.83 -10.18
C ARG A 218 5.01 8.80 -8.97
N GLU A 219 5.19 9.94 -8.30
CA GLU A 219 5.98 10.05 -7.07
C GLU A 219 5.33 9.24 -5.93
N ALA A 220 4.01 9.35 -5.80
CA ALA A 220 3.25 8.51 -4.87
C ALA A 220 3.43 7.01 -5.19
N ALA A 221 3.43 6.63 -6.47
CA ALA A 221 3.60 5.25 -6.90
C ALA A 221 4.98 4.68 -6.57
N ALA A 222 6.05 5.48 -6.68
CA ALA A 222 7.40 5.09 -6.28
C ALA A 222 7.44 4.69 -4.79
N LEU A 223 6.80 5.49 -3.93
CA LEU A 223 6.71 5.20 -2.49
C LEU A 223 5.81 4.00 -2.17
N LEU A 224 4.69 3.85 -2.90
CA LEU A 224 3.73 2.76 -2.74
C LEU A 224 4.22 1.44 -3.35
N THR A 225 5.28 1.49 -4.17
CA THR A 225 5.78 0.43 -5.09
C THR A 225 4.76 -0.04 -6.13
N ARG A 226 3.71 0.76 -6.35
CA ARG A 226 2.61 0.54 -7.30
C ARG A 226 1.80 1.82 -7.48
N PRO A 227 1.06 1.99 -8.59
CA PRO A 227 0.12 3.09 -8.72
C PRO A 227 -0.91 3.17 -7.59
N PHE A 228 -1.26 4.38 -7.18
CA PHE A 228 -2.43 4.59 -6.31
C PHE A 228 -3.70 4.19 -7.06
N ALA A 229 -4.61 3.50 -6.39
CA ALA A 229 -5.79 2.93 -7.03
C ALA A 229 -7.05 3.06 -6.20
N VAL A 230 -8.13 3.52 -6.84
CA VAL A 230 -9.47 3.61 -6.26
C VAL A 230 -10.27 2.39 -6.68
N GLN A 231 -10.85 1.67 -5.72
CA GLN A 231 -11.77 0.56 -5.98
C GLN A 231 -13.19 0.94 -5.58
N ALA A 232 -14.14 0.83 -6.51
CA ALA A 232 -15.55 1.14 -6.27
C ALA A 232 -16.46 0.35 -7.22
N VAL A 233 -17.74 0.28 -6.87
CA VAL A 233 -18.79 -0.22 -7.77
C VAL A 233 -19.12 0.88 -8.78
N VAL A 234 -19.23 0.51 -10.06
CA VAL A 234 -19.61 1.46 -11.11
C VAL A 234 -21.10 1.79 -11.03
N GLU A 235 -21.39 3.07 -10.90
CA GLU A 235 -22.75 3.62 -10.80
C GLU A 235 -23.26 4.17 -12.15
N HIS A 236 -24.58 4.17 -12.30
CA HIS A 236 -25.25 4.90 -13.38
C HIS A 236 -25.10 6.41 -13.16
N GLY A 237 -24.57 7.12 -14.15
CA GLY A 237 -24.50 8.59 -14.15
C GLY A 237 -25.43 9.22 -15.17
N ALA A 238 -25.24 10.52 -15.43
CA ALA A 238 -26.08 11.31 -16.35
C ALA A 238 -25.98 10.91 -17.85
N GLN A 239 -25.18 9.90 -18.19
CA GLN A 239 -24.97 9.36 -19.55
C GLN A 239 -24.56 10.41 -20.61
N LEU A 240 -24.10 11.59 -20.19
CA LEU A 240 -23.70 12.67 -21.12
C LEU A 240 -22.51 12.26 -21.98
N GLY A 241 -21.50 11.60 -21.39
CA GLY A 241 -20.35 11.10 -22.13
C GLY A 241 -20.73 10.13 -23.25
N ARG A 242 -21.76 9.28 -23.05
CA ARG A 242 -22.26 8.37 -24.09
C ARG A 242 -22.79 9.10 -25.32
N LYS A 243 -23.43 10.26 -25.14
CA LYS A 243 -23.89 11.13 -26.26
C LYS A 243 -22.73 11.74 -27.05
N LEU A 244 -21.55 11.83 -26.42
CA LEU A 244 -20.32 12.38 -27.01
C LEU A 244 -19.37 11.30 -27.55
N GLY A 245 -19.72 10.02 -27.43
CA GLY A 245 -18.86 8.89 -27.81
C GLY A 245 -17.88 8.43 -26.72
N TYR A 246 -18.01 8.96 -25.49
CA TYR A 246 -17.14 8.68 -24.34
C TYR A 246 -17.94 8.09 -23.16
N PRO A 247 -18.39 6.82 -23.22
CA PRO A 247 -19.08 6.19 -22.10
C PRO A 247 -18.16 6.12 -20.86
N THR A 248 -18.48 6.90 -19.82
CA THR A 248 -17.74 6.89 -18.55
C THR A 248 -18.38 5.95 -17.53
N ALA A 249 -17.55 5.31 -16.72
CA ALA A 249 -17.97 4.59 -15.52
C ALA A 249 -17.87 5.54 -14.32
N ASN A 250 -18.94 5.74 -13.56
CA ASN A 250 -18.92 6.67 -12.42
C ASN A 250 -18.54 5.91 -11.15
N MET A 251 -17.54 6.40 -10.43
CA MET A 251 -17.03 5.79 -9.21
C MET A 251 -16.94 6.82 -8.09
N ARG A 252 -17.55 6.53 -6.94
CA ARG A 252 -17.42 7.37 -5.74
C ARG A 252 -16.11 7.05 -5.01
N LEU A 253 -15.43 8.09 -4.55
CA LEU A 253 -14.19 7.95 -3.77
C LEU A 253 -14.44 7.50 -2.33
N GLY A 254 -15.63 7.72 -1.78
CA GLY A 254 -15.98 7.29 -0.42
C GLY A 254 -14.94 7.72 0.63
N ALA A 255 -14.25 6.76 1.23
CA ALA A 255 -13.28 7.01 2.30
C ALA A 255 -11.84 7.28 1.81
N TYR A 256 -11.58 7.19 0.51
CA TYR A 256 -10.25 7.46 -0.05
C TYR A 256 -9.86 8.92 0.14
N LEU A 257 -8.55 9.15 0.18
CA LEU A 257 -7.97 10.47 -0.07
C LEU A 257 -8.56 11.05 -1.37
N ARG A 258 -8.65 12.39 -1.46
CA ARG A 258 -8.94 13.10 -2.71
C ARG A 258 -7.61 13.55 -3.30
N PRO A 259 -7.11 12.88 -4.36
CA PRO A 259 -6.04 13.44 -5.18
C PRO A 259 -6.46 14.79 -5.77
N ARG A 260 -5.50 15.50 -6.36
CA ARG A 260 -5.77 16.75 -7.07
C ARG A 260 -6.89 16.57 -8.11
N TYR A 261 -7.88 17.45 -8.12
CA TYR A 261 -8.93 17.40 -9.14
C TYR A 261 -8.37 17.73 -10.53
N GLY A 262 -8.79 16.95 -11.52
CA GLY A 262 -8.34 17.07 -12.90
C GLY A 262 -8.41 15.77 -13.69
N ILE A 263 -7.72 15.78 -14.82
CA ILE A 263 -7.69 14.71 -15.79
C ILE A 263 -6.45 13.84 -15.57
N TYR A 264 -6.63 12.52 -15.56
CA TYR A 264 -5.58 11.54 -15.33
C TYR A 264 -5.49 10.52 -16.47
N ALA A 265 -4.28 10.11 -16.80
CA ALA A 265 -4.06 8.83 -17.47
C ALA A 265 -4.28 7.70 -16.46
N VAL A 266 -5.08 6.70 -16.82
CA VAL A 266 -5.50 5.66 -15.89
C VAL A 266 -5.39 4.26 -16.48
N ARG A 267 -5.27 3.27 -15.60
CA ARG A 267 -5.42 1.85 -15.92
C ARG A 267 -6.49 1.22 -15.04
N GLY A 268 -7.55 0.71 -15.66
CA GLY A 268 -8.61 -0.04 -15.00
C GLY A 268 -8.29 -1.52 -14.91
N ARG A 269 -8.59 -2.15 -13.78
CA ARG A 269 -8.63 -3.60 -13.59
C ARG A 269 -10.07 -4.06 -13.40
N LEU A 270 -10.50 -4.99 -14.25
CA LEU A 270 -11.82 -5.62 -14.17
C LEU A 270 -11.80 -6.88 -13.28
N PRO A 271 -12.96 -7.33 -12.77
CA PRO A 271 -13.05 -8.55 -11.95
C PRO A 271 -12.53 -9.82 -12.64
N ASP A 272 -12.62 -9.88 -13.97
CA ASP A 272 -12.15 -10.99 -14.79
C ASP A 272 -10.64 -10.95 -15.07
N GLY A 273 -9.92 -9.98 -14.50
CA GLY A 273 -8.48 -9.82 -14.64
C GLY A 273 -8.04 -9.00 -15.85
N ARG A 274 -8.96 -8.56 -16.74
CA ARG A 274 -8.59 -7.66 -17.84
C ARG A 274 -8.09 -6.32 -17.31
N ALA A 275 -7.05 -5.80 -17.97
CA ALA A 275 -6.55 -4.46 -17.76
C ALA A 275 -6.94 -3.56 -18.95
N LEU A 276 -7.47 -2.37 -18.67
CA LEU A 276 -7.92 -1.41 -19.67
C LEU A 276 -7.21 -0.08 -19.46
N ASN A 277 -6.61 0.45 -20.52
CA ASN A 277 -6.06 1.80 -20.49
C ASN A 277 -7.15 2.82 -20.73
N GLY A 278 -7.02 4.01 -20.15
CA GLY A 278 -8.03 5.04 -20.29
C GLY A 278 -7.56 6.42 -19.84
N VAL A 279 -8.52 7.33 -19.86
CA VAL A 279 -8.41 8.67 -19.28
C VAL A 279 -9.56 8.83 -18.28
N ALA A 280 -9.31 9.47 -17.14
CA ALA A 280 -10.36 9.72 -16.16
C ALA A 280 -10.45 11.19 -15.80
N ASN A 281 -11.67 11.68 -15.63
CA ASN A 281 -11.88 12.91 -14.86
C ASN A 281 -12.04 12.55 -13.38
N LEU A 282 -11.28 13.21 -12.51
CA LEU A 282 -11.49 13.20 -11.07
C LEU A 282 -11.91 14.61 -10.66
N GLY A 283 -13.17 14.79 -10.28
CA GLY A 283 -13.72 16.12 -10.10
C GLY A 283 -15.01 16.18 -9.31
N ILE A 284 -15.52 17.41 -9.18
CA ILE A 284 -16.76 17.69 -8.46
C ILE A 284 -17.88 17.98 -9.46
N ARG A 285 -18.94 17.17 -9.41
CA ARG A 285 -20.17 17.46 -10.14
C ARG A 285 -21.15 18.26 -9.29
N PRO A 286 -21.61 19.43 -9.77
CA PRO A 286 -22.78 20.08 -9.21
C PRO A 286 -24.01 19.20 -9.48
N THR A 287 -24.74 18.82 -8.43
CA THR A 287 -26.04 18.13 -8.61
C THR A 287 -27.19 19.11 -8.50
N ILE A 288 -28.31 18.77 -9.16
CA ILE A 288 -29.56 19.54 -9.12
C ILE A 288 -30.13 19.60 -7.69
N ALA A 289 -29.81 18.60 -6.85
CA ALA A 289 -30.23 18.51 -5.44
C ALA A 289 -29.32 19.30 -4.47
N GLY A 290 -28.34 20.05 -4.98
CA GLY A 290 -27.50 20.95 -4.17
C GLY A 290 -26.36 20.28 -3.41
N GLN A 291 -26.17 18.96 -3.51
CA GLN A 291 -25.02 18.26 -2.93
C GLN A 291 -23.97 17.99 -4.01
N ALA A 292 -22.80 18.59 -3.88
CA ALA A 292 -21.69 18.35 -4.78
C ALA A 292 -21.19 16.91 -4.64
N GLU A 293 -21.05 16.18 -5.75
CA GLU A 293 -20.56 14.81 -5.75
C GLU A 293 -19.14 14.72 -6.30
N GLU A 294 -18.24 14.13 -5.51
CA GLU A 294 -16.86 13.82 -5.92
C GLU A 294 -16.85 12.48 -6.65
N LEU A 295 -16.55 12.50 -7.95
CA LEU A 295 -16.57 11.32 -8.81
C LEU A 295 -15.23 11.14 -9.52
N LEU A 296 -14.84 9.88 -9.64
CA LEU A 296 -13.85 9.40 -10.59
C LEU A 296 -14.60 8.81 -11.80
N GLU A 297 -14.33 9.35 -12.98
CA GLU A 297 -15.05 9.04 -14.21
C GLU A 297 -14.08 8.55 -15.30
N PRO A 298 -13.58 7.31 -15.25
CA PRO A 298 -12.80 6.72 -16.32
C PRO A 298 -13.62 6.54 -17.61
N TYR A 299 -12.98 6.88 -18.71
CA TYR A 299 -13.27 6.43 -20.06
C TYR A 299 -12.15 5.48 -20.50
N PHE A 300 -12.51 4.21 -20.73
CA PHE A 300 -11.56 3.19 -21.18
C PHE A 300 -11.48 3.13 -22.70
N PHE A 301 -10.25 3.08 -23.21
CA PHE A 301 -9.99 2.98 -24.63
C PHE A 301 -10.34 1.60 -25.16
N ASP A 302 -10.89 1.58 -26.38
CA ASP A 302 -11.09 0.36 -27.17
C ASP A 302 -11.93 -0.71 -26.43
N PHE A 303 -12.73 -0.27 -25.46
CA PHE A 303 -13.61 -1.11 -24.65
C PHE A 303 -15.07 -0.94 -25.07
N SER A 304 -15.74 -2.06 -25.31
CA SER A 304 -17.18 -2.13 -25.47
C SER A 304 -17.74 -3.17 -24.50
N GLY A 305 -18.69 -2.74 -23.67
CA GLY A 305 -19.26 -3.58 -22.62
C GLY A 305 -19.96 -2.75 -21.56
N ASP A 306 -20.70 -3.43 -20.69
CA ASP A 306 -21.35 -2.83 -19.54
C ASP A 306 -20.53 -3.09 -18.28
N LEU A 307 -20.18 -2.02 -17.55
CA LEU A 307 -19.48 -2.09 -16.28
C LEU A 307 -20.39 -1.82 -15.08
N TYR A 308 -21.66 -1.43 -15.29
CA TYR A 308 -22.58 -1.09 -14.21
C TYR A 308 -22.74 -2.24 -13.20
N GLY A 309 -22.70 -1.89 -11.91
CA GLY A 309 -22.78 -2.85 -10.82
C GLY A 309 -21.50 -3.66 -10.58
N GLN A 310 -20.48 -3.55 -11.45
CA GLN A 310 -19.21 -4.23 -11.24
C GLN A 310 -18.29 -3.42 -10.32
N LYS A 311 -17.59 -4.11 -9.42
CA LYS A 311 -16.53 -3.52 -8.59
C LYS A 311 -15.22 -3.53 -9.37
N ILE A 312 -14.81 -2.37 -9.88
CA ILE A 312 -13.55 -2.21 -10.63
C ILE A 312 -12.52 -1.46 -9.79
N GLU A 313 -11.26 -1.57 -10.18
CA GLU A 313 -10.17 -0.79 -9.59
C GLU A 313 -9.51 0.08 -10.66
N VAL A 314 -9.32 1.37 -10.38
CA VAL A 314 -8.74 2.34 -11.32
C VAL A 314 -7.47 2.91 -10.73
N GLU A 315 -6.35 2.61 -11.37
CA GLU A 315 -5.02 3.11 -11.07
C GLU A 315 -4.83 4.50 -11.69
N LEU A 316 -4.39 5.47 -10.89
CA LEU A 316 -3.96 6.78 -11.37
C LEU A 316 -2.49 6.68 -11.77
N ILE A 317 -2.20 6.75 -13.07
CA ILE A 317 -0.85 6.59 -13.61
C ILE A 317 -0.16 7.94 -13.71
N ASP A 318 -0.85 8.93 -14.29
CA ASP A 318 -0.28 10.27 -14.50
C ASP A 318 -1.33 11.36 -14.42
N PHE A 319 -0.93 12.54 -13.95
CA PHE A 319 -1.79 13.73 -13.94
C PHE A 319 -1.55 14.53 -15.21
N LEU A 320 -2.60 14.77 -15.99
CA LEU A 320 -2.48 15.41 -17.31
C LEU A 320 -2.74 16.91 -17.24
N ARG A 321 -3.83 17.33 -16.57
CA ARG A 321 -4.20 18.73 -16.41
C ARG A 321 -5.30 18.95 -15.37
N PRO A 322 -5.45 20.16 -14.82
CA PRO A 322 -6.62 20.54 -14.02
C PRO A 322 -7.94 20.50 -14.81
N GLU A 323 -9.07 20.46 -14.09
CA GLU A 323 -10.40 20.66 -14.68
C GLU A 323 -10.52 22.06 -15.30
N ALA A 324 -11.26 22.17 -16.40
CA ALA A 324 -11.48 23.41 -17.13
C ALA A 324 -12.94 23.52 -17.57
N LYS A 325 -13.46 24.75 -17.65
CA LYS A 325 -14.75 25.05 -18.26
C LYS A 325 -14.55 25.27 -19.76
N PHE A 326 -15.52 24.84 -20.56
CA PHE A 326 -15.53 25.02 -22.01
C PHE A 326 -16.75 25.82 -22.43
N ASP A 327 -16.57 26.71 -23.39
CA ASP A 327 -17.60 27.63 -23.86
C ASP A 327 -18.69 26.91 -24.67
N ASP A 328 -18.33 25.82 -25.34
CA ASP A 328 -19.25 25.00 -26.12
C ASP A 328 -18.84 23.51 -26.15
N LEU A 329 -19.70 22.71 -26.78
CA LEU A 329 -19.55 21.26 -26.88
C LEU A 329 -18.40 20.83 -27.79
N ASP A 330 -18.07 21.60 -28.81
CA ASP A 330 -17.05 21.25 -29.78
C ASP A 330 -15.65 21.53 -29.20
N ALA A 331 -15.49 22.62 -28.46
CA ALA A 331 -14.31 22.90 -27.65
C ALA A 331 -14.04 21.77 -26.62
N LEU A 332 -15.09 21.29 -25.95
CA LEU A 332 -14.99 20.15 -25.04
C LEU A 332 -14.51 18.88 -25.77
N LYS A 333 -15.11 18.53 -26.91
CA LYS A 333 -14.70 17.34 -27.70
C LYS A 333 -13.24 17.43 -28.15
N VAL A 334 -12.81 18.59 -28.64
CA VAL A 334 -11.42 18.81 -29.06
C VAL A 334 -10.46 18.59 -27.89
N GLN A 335 -10.78 19.10 -26.70
CA GLN A 335 -9.94 18.87 -25.54
C GLN A 335 -9.96 17.41 -25.08
N MET A 336 -11.12 16.75 -25.08
CA MET A 336 -11.22 15.32 -24.73
C MET A 336 -10.38 14.43 -25.65
N ALA A 337 -10.34 14.74 -26.95
CA ALA A 337 -9.47 14.03 -27.91
C ALA A 337 -7.98 14.21 -27.55
N LYS A 338 -7.54 15.45 -27.25
CA LYS A 338 -6.18 15.74 -26.81
C LYS A 338 -5.82 15.04 -25.50
N ASP A 339 -6.76 14.97 -24.57
CA ASP A 339 -6.56 14.27 -23.29
C ASP A 339 -6.39 12.76 -23.52
N CYS A 340 -7.14 12.17 -24.46
CA CYS A 340 -6.97 10.77 -24.85
C CYS A 340 -5.59 10.52 -25.49
N ASP A 341 -5.15 11.39 -26.40
CA ASP A 341 -3.85 11.25 -27.05
C ASP A 341 -2.69 11.35 -26.04
N THR A 342 -2.77 12.34 -25.14
CA THR A 342 -1.80 12.51 -24.04
C THR A 342 -1.80 11.29 -23.12
N ALA A 343 -2.97 10.79 -22.72
CA ALA A 343 -3.08 9.61 -21.88
C ALA A 343 -2.48 8.36 -22.55
N ARG A 344 -2.74 8.16 -23.86
CA ARG A 344 -2.15 7.05 -24.62
C ARG A 344 -0.62 7.13 -24.68
N ALA A 345 -0.04 8.33 -24.74
CA ALA A 345 1.41 8.51 -24.66
C ALA A 345 1.94 8.17 -23.26
N ALA A 346 1.35 8.75 -22.21
CA ALA A 346 1.76 8.54 -20.82
C ALA A 346 1.69 7.06 -20.37
N LEU A 347 0.74 6.29 -20.92
CA LEU A 347 0.53 4.87 -20.63
C LEU A 347 1.46 3.91 -21.39
N LYS A 348 2.22 4.40 -22.40
CA LYS A 348 3.25 3.60 -23.08
C LYS A 348 4.59 3.63 -22.36
N GLU A 349 4.82 4.68 -21.57
CA GLU A 349 6.08 4.95 -20.88
C GLU A 349 6.12 4.38 -19.45
N GLY A 350 5.06 3.70 -18.99
CA GLY A 350 4.85 3.29 -17.60
C GLY A 350 4.61 1.81 -17.37
#